data_AF-A0A4R8WHT5-F1
#
_entry.id   AF-A0A4R8WHT5-F1
#
_cell.length_a   1.000
_cell.length_b   1.000
_cell.length_c   1.000
_cell.angle_alpha   90.00
_cell.angle_beta   90.00
_cell.angle_gamma   90.00
#
_symmetry.space_group_name_H-M   'P 1'
#
loop_
_entity.id
_entity.type
_entity.pdbx_description
1 polymer ?
#
loop_
_entity_poly.entity_id
_entity_poly.type
_entity_poly.pdbx_seq_one_letter_code
_entity_poly.pdbx_strand_id
1 'polypeptide(L)'
;MSAVTDAPLEADDTDNEFEHLLDDAIGTTSGRTSKFDIGDVTKAAKMIDESHVVERVVAWRQKDRAGKHPGGRPSVVNDRIILIVLLLLAREHAPLFAREMGNVLHQRLTTEARTFLGLPDTL
;
A
#
# COMPACT_ATOMS: atom_id res chain seq x y z
N MET A 1 5.22 45.77 15.07
CA MET A 1 5.92 44.54 15.48
C MET A 1 4.88 43.59 16.03
N SER A 2 4.36 42.67 15.20
CA SER A 2 3.35 41.70 15.63
C SER A 2 4.05 40.39 15.93
N ALA A 3 3.97 39.94 17.18
CA ALA A 3 4.52 38.66 17.60
C ALA A 3 3.68 37.54 16.98
N VAL A 4 4.30 36.76 16.08
CA VAL A 4 3.80 35.45 15.68
C VAL A 4 4.05 34.53 16.87
N THR A 5 3.02 34.30 17.68
CA THR A 5 3.01 33.21 18.65
C THR A 5 2.95 31.91 17.85
N ASP A 6 4.08 31.21 17.81
CA ASP A 6 4.19 29.84 17.33
C ASP A 6 3.37 28.97 18.29
N ALA A 7 2.15 28.61 17.87
CA ALA A 7 1.35 27.66 18.60
C ALA A 7 2.09 26.32 18.55
N PRO A 8 2.25 25.60 19.67
CA PRO A 8 2.77 24.25 19.64
C PRO A 8 1.90 23.45 18.67
N LEU A 9 2.52 22.79 17.69
CA LEU A 9 1.91 21.67 17.01
C LEU A 9 1.62 20.64 18.10
N GLU A 10 0.43 20.72 18.70
CA GLU A 10 -0.19 19.59 19.36
C GLU A 10 -0.26 18.53 18.27
N ALA A 11 0.71 17.62 18.29
CA ALA A 11 0.55 16.33 17.66
C ALA A 11 -0.65 15.74 18.38
N ASP A 12 -1.82 15.93 17.77
CA ASP A 12 -3.04 15.25 18.14
C ASP A 12 -2.64 13.78 18.16
N ASP A 13 -2.52 13.26 19.39
CA ASP A 13 -2.26 11.88 19.74
C ASP A 13 -3.56 11.14 19.43
N THR A 14 -3.99 11.22 18.17
CA THR A 14 -4.99 10.33 17.61
C THR A 14 -4.40 8.95 17.78
N ASP A 15 -4.81 8.35 18.89
CA ASP A 15 -4.87 6.93 19.17
C ASP A 15 -4.55 6.17 17.91
N ASN A 16 -3.46 5.42 17.99
CA ASN A 16 -2.83 4.61 16.97
C ASN A 16 -3.86 3.58 16.43
N GLU A 17 -4.84 4.05 15.65
CA GLU A 17 -6.01 3.32 15.14
C GLU A 17 -5.57 2.19 14.21
N PHE A 18 -4.33 2.25 13.76
CA PHE A 18 -3.72 1.22 12.94
C PHE A 18 -2.68 0.38 13.68
N GLU A 19 -2.27 0.72 14.91
CA GLU A 19 -1.24 -0.05 15.63
C GLU A 19 -1.75 -1.44 16.02
N HIS A 20 -2.99 -1.52 16.51
CA HIS A 20 -3.64 -2.81 16.77
C HIS A 20 -3.93 -3.62 15.49
N LEU A 21 -3.97 -2.97 14.32
CA LEU A 21 -4.09 -3.66 13.02
C LEU A 21 -2.75 -4.26 12.55
N LEU A 22 -1.63 -3.76 13.07
CA LEU A 22 -0.29 -4.29 12.82
C LEU A 22 0.07 -5.44 13.77
N ASP A 23 -0.56 -5.49 14.96
CA ASP A 23 -0.34 -6.53 15.99
C ASP A 23 -0.93 -7.90 15.66
N ASP A 24 -1.85 -7.99 14.68
CA ASP A 24 -2.21 -9.25 14.02
C ASP A 24 -1.04 -9.69 13.12
N ALA A 25 0.06 -10.09 13.76
CA ALA A 25 1.20 -10.68 13.11
C ALA A 25 0.72 -11.95 12.40
N ILE A 26 0.76 -11.94 11.08
CA ILE A 26 0.66 -13.15 10.26
C ILE A 26 1.80 -14.05 10.74
N GLY A 27 1.46 -15.13 11.47
CA GLY A 27 2.39 -15.87 12.34
C GLY A 27 3.79 -16.05 11.76
N THR A 28 4.79 -15.46 12.44
CA THR A 28 6.16 -15.38 11.92
C THR A 28 6.98 -16.59 12.35
N THR A 29 7.59 -17.27 11.38
CA THR A 29 8.75 -18.14 11.63
C THR A 29 9.68 -18.01 10.44
N SER A 30 10.85 -17.44 10.68
CA SER A 30 12.02 -17.29 9.81
C SER A 30 11.95 -18.03 8.46
N GLY A 31 11.82 -17.26 7.36
CA GLY A 31 12.10 -17.72 5.99
C GLY A 31 10.90 -18.05 5.08
N ARG A 32 9.72 -17.47 5.26
CA ARG A 32 8.53 -17.87 4.45
C ARG A 32 8.10 -16.84 3.41
N THR A 33 8.05 -17.31 2.17
CA THR A 33 7.15 -16.88 1.09
C THR A 33 5.71 -17.32 1.40
N SER A 34 5.11 -16.82 2.48
CA SER A 34 3.70 -17.12 2.80
C SER A 34 2.79 -16.60 1.68
N LYS A 35 1.68 -17.31 1.40
CA LYS A 35 0.67 -16.79 0.46
C LYS A 35 -0.21 -15.78 1.19
N PHE A 36 -0.61 -14.72 0.51
CA PHE A 36 -1.63 -13.79 1.00
C PHE A 36 -2.98 -14.21 0.43
N ASP A 37 -3.93 -14.48 1.32
CA ASP A 37 -5.29 -14.83 0.93
C ASP A 37 -6.16 -13.57 0.71
N ILE A 38 -7.42 -13.77 0.34
CA ILE A 38 -8.34 -12.64 0.13
C ILE A 38 -8.59 -11.85 1.42
N GLY A 39 -8.54 -12.48 2.59
CA GLY A 39 -8.72 -11.82 3.89
C GLY A 39 -7.59 -10.84 4.16
N ASP A 40 -6.34 -11.25 3.95
CA ASP A 40 -5.17 -10.38 4.09
C ASP A 40 -5.26 -9.18 3.14
N VAL A 41 -5.58 -9.44 1.87
CA VAL A 41 -5.64 -8.41 0.83
C VAL A 41 -6.80 -7.43 1.06
N THR A 42 -7.98 -7.91 1.46
CA THR A 42 -9.14 -7.05 1.71
C THR A 42 -8.93 -6.15 2.94
N LYS A 43 -8.31 -6.66 4.00
CA LYS A 43 -7.92 -5.85 5.17
C LYS A 43 -6.94 -4.75 4.76
N ALA A 44 -5.87 -5.11 4.04
CA ALA A 44 -4.88 -4.13 3.57
C ALA A 44 -5.49 -3.10 2.60
N ALA A 45 -6.36 -3.55 1.69
CA ALA A 45 -7.09 -2.68 0.77
C ALA A 45 -7.96 -1.66 1.51
N LYS A 46 -8.71 -2.11 2.52
CA LYS A 46 -9.54 -1.24 3.36
C LYS A 46 -8.71 -0.14 4.04
N MET A 47 -7.58 -0.50 4.66
CA MET A 47 -6.68 0.47 5.30
C MET A 47 -6.15 1.51 4.31
N ILE A 48 -5.75 1.07 3.10
CA ILE A 48 -5.27 1.99 2.05
C ILE A 48 -6.39 2.91 1.58
N ASP A 49 -7.60 2.39 1.38
CA ASP A 49 -8.74 3.17 0.91
C ASP A 49 -9.20 4.21 1.95
N GLU A 50 -9.26 3.82 3.23
CA GLU A 50 -9.64 4.72 4.35
C GLU A 50 -8.60 5.80 4.62
N SER A 51 -7.32 5.55 4.31
CA SER A 51 -6.26 6.56 4.48
C SER A 51 -6.32 7.72 3.49
N HIS A 52 -7.10 7.61 2.41
CA HIS A 52 -7.17 8.59 1.32
C HIS A 52 -5.80 8.97 0.70
N VAL A 53 -4.80 8.09 0.84
CA VAL A 53 -3.43 8.35 0.36
C VAL A 53 -3.33 8.21 -1.16
N VAL A 54 -4.16 7.34 -1.76
CA VAL A 54 -4.13 7.02 -3.19
C VAL A 54 -4.47 8.25 -4.01
N GLU A 55 -5.49 8.99 -3.62
CA GLU A 55 -5.95 10.23 -4.27
C GLU A 55 -4.85 11.29 -4.27
N ARG A 56 -4.11 11.40 -3.16
CA ARG A 56 -2.97 12.32 -3.04
C ARG A 56 -1.84 11.93 -3.97
N VAL A 57 -1.46 10.65 -4.02
CA VAL A 57 -0.41 10.15 -4.90
C VAL A 57 -0.78 10.34 -6.37
N VAL A 58 -2.02 10.02 -6.75
CA VAL A 58 -2.53 10.22 -8.11
C VAL A 58 -2.48 11.70 -8.50
N ALA A 59 -2.91 12.60 -7.61
CA ALA A 59 -2.86 14.03 -7.84
C ALA A 59 -1.41 14.53 -8.03
N TRP A 60 -0.45 14.03 -7.25
CA TRP A 60 0.97 14.35 -7.42
C TRP A 60 1.51 13.84 -8.77
N ARG A 61 1.22 12.60 -9.15
CA ARG A 61 1.62 12.07 -10.46
C ARG A 61 1.03 12.85 -11.63
N GLN A 62 -0.22 13.32 -11.50
CA GLN A 62 -0.84 14.16 -12.53
C GLN A 62 -0.14 15.51 -12.65
N LYS A 63 0.20 16.16 -11.52
CA LYS A 63 0.98 17.40 -11.50
C LYS A 63 2.34 17.21 -12.15
N ASP A 64 3.05 16.13 -11.85
CA ASP A 64 4.37 15.83 -12.42
C ASP A 64 4.34 15.51 -13.93
N ARG A 65 3.18 15.07 -14.43
CA ARG A 65 2.90 14.83 -15.85
C ARG A 65 2.37 16.06 -16.57
N ALA A 66 2.01 17.13 -15.87
CA ALA A 66 1.53 18.35 -16.50
C ALA A 66 2.58 18.87 -17.51
N GLY A 67 2.15 19.09 -18.76
CA GLY A 67 3.04 19.52 -19.84
C GLY A 67 3.87 18.40 -20.50
N LYS A 68 3.69 17.14 -20.12
CA LYS A 68 4.31 15.97 -20.77
C LYS A 68 3.25 15.19 -21.55
N HIS A 69 3.59 14.71 -22.75
CA HIS A 69 2.69 13.83 -23.50
C HIS A 69 2.47 12.50 -22.76
N PRO A 70 1.27 11.87 -22.84
CA PRO A 70 1.05 10.54 -22.31
C PRO A 70 2.00 9.55 -23.00
N GLY A 71 3.07 9.17 -22.32
CA GLY A 71 4.01 8.17 -22.80
C GLY A 71 3.59 6.77 -22.35
N GLY A 72 3.70 5.79 -23.26
CA GLY A 72 3.65 4.37 -22.94
C GLY A 72 2.25 3.77 -22.73
N ARG A 73 2.25 2.45 -22.53
CA ARG A 73 1.05 1.65 -22.22
C ARG A 73 0.57 1.95 -20.79
N PRO A 74 -0.74 2.04 -20.53
CA PRO A 74 -1.28 2.13 -19.18
C PRO A 74 -0.76 1.00 -18.28
N SER A 75 -0.43 1.33 -17.02
CA SER A 75 0.11 0.35 -16.06
C SER A 75 -0.96 -0.65 -15.66
N VAL A 76 -0.62 -1.95 -15.73
CA VAL A 76 -1.48 -3.03 -15.19
C VAL A 76 -1.54 -2.97 -13.67
N VAL A 77 -0.43 -2.59 -13.03
CA VAL A 77 -0.33 -2.42 -11.58
C VAL A 77 -0.41 -0.93 -11.27
N ASN A 78 -1.55 -0.48 -10.72
CA ASN A 78 -1.78 0.93 -10.36
C ASN A 78 -1.26 1.26 -8.95
N ASP A 79 -1.27 2.55 -8.59
CA ASP A 79 -0.74 3.04 -7.31
C ASP A 79 -1.42 2.39 -6.10
N ARG A 80 -2.73 2.13 -6.18
CA ARG A 80 -3.47 1.44 -5.12
C ARG A 80 -2.92 0.04 -4.88
N ILE A 81 -2.71 -0.73 -5.95
CA ILE A 81 -2.17 -2.10 -5.85
C ILE A 81 -0.74 -2.08 -5.29
N ILE A 82 0.09 -1.13 -5.71
CA ILE A 82 1.46 -0.94 -5.20
C ILE A 82 1.45 -0.76 -3.68
N LEU A 83 0.60 0.14 -3.18
CA LEU A 83 0.51 0.45 -1.76
C LEU A 83 -0.04 -0.72 -0.93
N ILE A 84 -1.03 -1.44 -1.45
CA ILE A 84 -1.55 -2.65 -0.80
C ILE A 84 -0.45 -3.69 -0.64
N VAL A 85 0.31 -3.98 -1.70
CA VAL A 85 1.39 -4.98 -1.65
C VAL A 85 2.51 -4.55 -0.71
N LEU A 86 2.87 -3.26 -0.68
CA LEU A 86 3.83 -2.73 0.28
C LEU A 86 3.34 -2.89 1.73
N LEU A 87 2.06 -2.64 1.99
CA LEU A 87 1.47 -2.83 3.31
C LEU A 87 1.48 -4.31 3.74
N LEU A 88 1.16 -5.23 2.83
CA LEU A 88 1.25 -6.67 3.09
C LEU A 88 2.68 -7.10 3.46
N LEU A 89 3.68 -6.63 2.71
CA LEU A 89 5.08 -6.88 3.02
C LEU A 89 5.49 -6.26 4.36
N ALA A 90 5.04 -5.04 4.66
CA ALA A 90 5.33 -4.37 5.92
C ALA A 90 4.77 -5.16 7.12
N ARG A 91 3.54 -5.68 7.00
CA ARG A 91 2.89 -6.51 8.04
C ARG A 91 3.58 -7.85 8.27
N GLU A 92 4.24 -8.39 7.26
CA GLU A 92 5.08 -9.60 7.40
C GLU A 92 6.51 -9.28 7.90
N HIS A 93 6.83 -8.00 8.16
CA HIS A 93 8.19 -7.53 8.40
C HIS A 93 9.17 -7.93 7.28
N ALA A 94 8.68 -8.03 6.05
CA ALA A 94 9.46 -8.35 4.87
C ALA A 94 10.08 -7.08 4.24
N PRO A 95 11.20 -7.21 3.51
CA PRO A 95 11.79 -6.09 2.80
C PRO A 95 10.84 -5.50 1.75
N LEU A 96 10.71 -4.17 1.72
CA LEU A 96 9.82 -3.42 0.81
C LEU A 96 10.41 -3.19 -0.59
N PHE A 97 11.22 -4.13 -1.07
CA PHE A 97 11.89 -3.99 -2.36
C PHE A 97 10.97 -4.36 -3.53
N ALA A 98 11.17 -3.73 -4.69
CA ALA A 98 10.42 -4.03 -5.91
C ALA A 98 10.47 -5.53 -6.29
N ARG A 99 11.59 -6.21 -5.98
CA ARG A 99 11.73 -7.66 -6.16
C ARG A 99 10.72 -8.44 -5.32
N GLU A 100 10.56 -8.07 -4.05
CA GLU A 100 9.61 -8.74 -3.15
C GLU A 100 8.17 -8.42 -3.52
N MET A 101 7.89 -7.20 -3.97
CA MET A 101 6.59 -6.88 -4.55
C MET A 101 6.29 -7.76 -5.78
N GLY A 102 7.27 -7.95 -6.66
CA GLY A 102 7.16 -8.87 -7.80
C GLY A 102 6.87 -10.30 -7.36
N ASN A 103 7.58 -10.81 -6.34
CA ASN A 103 7.30 -12.12 -5.75
C ASN A 103 5.85 -12.21 -5.26
N VAL A 104 5.33 -11.17 -4.60
CA VAL A 104 3.93 -11.14 -4.15
C VAL A 104 2.97 -11.21 -5.33
N LEU A 105 3.13 -10.31 -6.30
CA LEU A 105 2.23 -10.17 -7.44
C LEU A 105 2.19 -11.40 -8.35
N HIS A 106 3.33 -12.04 -8.58
CA HIS A 106 3.42 -13.21 -9.46
C HIS A 106 3.13 -14.53 -8.76
N GLN A 107 3.53 -14.65 -7.50
CA GLN A 107 3.59 -15.96 -6.85
C GLN A 107 2.80 -16.02 -5.56
N ARG A 108 2.72 -14.97 -4.75
CA ARG A 108 2.23 -15.11 -3.36
C ARG A 108 0.77 -14.76 -3.16
N LEU A 109 0.12 -14.09 -4.11
CA LEU A 109 -1.33 -13.88 -4.06
C LEU A 109 -2.08 -15.16 -4.46
N THR A 110 -3.13 -15.51 -3.72
CA THR A 110 -4.09 -16.52 -4.19
C THR A 110 -4.84 -16.02 -5.43
N THR A 111 -5.41 -16.92 -6.23
CA THR A 111 -6.19 -16.55 -7.42
C THR A 111 -7.33 -15.60 -7.06
N GLU A 112 -8.05 -15.88 -5.96
CA GLU A 112 -9.15 -15.04 -5.47
C GLU A 112 -8.69 -13.63 -5.12
N ALA A 113 -7.56 -13.49 -4.41
CA ALA A 113 -6.97 -12.20 -4.09
C ALA A 113 -6.53 -11.43 -5.34
N ARG A 114 -6.04 -12.12 -6.37
CA ARG A 114 -5.68 -11.48 -7.66
C ARG A 114 -6.90 -10.97 -8.39
N THR A 115 -7.96 -11.78 -8.46
CA THR A 115 -9.25 -11.36 -9.04
C THR A 115 -9.81 -10.15 -8.30
N PHE A 116 -9.76 -10.14 -6.97
CA PHE A 116 -10.18 -9.00 -6.16
C PHE A 116 -9.40 -7.72 -6.49
N LEU A 117 -8.08 -7.82 -6.72
CA LEU A 117 -7.25 -6.69 -7.11
C LEU A 117 -7.40 -6.27 -8.59
N GLY A 118 -8.22 -6.99 -9.38
CA GLY A 118 -8.37 -6.76 -10.81
C GLY A 118 -7.12 -7.11 -11.62
N LEU A 119 -6.25 -7.98 -11.08
CA LEU A 119 -5.05 -8.44 -11.76
C LEU A 119 -5.37 -9.62 -12.71
N PRO A 120 -4.68 -9.72 -13.86
CA PRO A 120 -4.82 -10.88 -14.74
C PRO A 120 -4.29 -12.15 -14.08
N ASP A 121 -4.74 -13.31 -14.55
CA ASP A 121 -4.27 -14.64 -14.09
C ASP A 121 -2.77 -14.86 -14.33
N THR A 122 -2.15 -14.11 -15.22
CA THR A 122 -0.69 -14.06 -15.41
C THR A 122 -0.27 -12.62 -15.69
N LEU A 123 0.78 -12.16 -15.00
CA LEU A 123 1.40 -10.84 -15.17
C LEU A 123 2.66 -10.96 -16.03
#